data_AF-H2YEP6-F1
#
_entry.id   AF-H2YEP6-F1
#
_cell.length_a   1.000
_cell.length_b   1.000
_cell.length_c   1.000
_cell.angle_alpha   90.00
_cell.angle_beta   90.00
_cell.angle_gamma   90.00
#
_symmetry.space_group_name_H-M   'P 1'
#
loop_
_entity.id
_entity.type
_entity.pdbx_description
1 polymer ?
#
loop_
_entity_poly.entity_id
_entity_poly.type
_entity_poly.pdbx_seq_one_letter_code
_entity_poly.pdbx_strand_id
1 'polypeptide(L)'
;NTSISVAYDAVSSAVQYELQLTCPNITRSEVTTETSYTFSNIPPNTICSVQVRVLATVGSTSSARSDFSASVETTSLPAVTGLRATSINETSVVIVFNFVKRAVSYTVQSGTNITVLTQNNVVSGVLSLPVEGVSRSTTYTYLVVVVATDVDGKQHESEPAKLVFTTDGLCRVNLCLNGGICYENQGVSGCLCLSGFTGTLCENSDIDLTLLLGLVIPACVILLGALIVLILRQYNKKNKFYKHEDVQQLNDCLYPASNLVHI
;
A
#
# COMPACT_ATOMS: atom_id res chain seq x y z
N ASN A 1 -2.32 -13.21 -25.18
CA ASN A 1 -2.81 -14.04 -26.30
C ASN A 1 -3.57 -15.22 -25.74
N THR A 2 -4.77 -15.48 -26.23
CA THR A 2 -5.55 -16.67 -25.83
C THR A 2 -5.12 -17.88 -26.65
N SER A 3 -5.38 -19.06 -26.11
CA SER A 3 -5.07 -20.34 -26.74
C SER A 3 -6.23 -21.32 -26.59
N ILE A 4 -6.23 -22.34 -27.45
CA ILE A 4 -7.16 -23.47 -27.39
C ILE A 4 -6.32 -24.74 -27.27
N SER A 5 -6.51 -25.51 -26.21
CA SER A 5 -5.84 -26.79 -25.99
C SER A 5 -6.83 -27.94 -26.20
N VAL A 6 -6.41 -28.94 -26.97
CA VAL A 6 -7.22 -30.13 -27.28
C VAL A 6 -6.42 -31.37 -26.93
N ALA A 7 -7.11 -32.36 -26.34
CA ALA A 7 -6.57 -33.69 -26.05
C ALA A 7 -7.51 -34.75 -26.61
N TYR A 8 -6.93 -35.89 -27.02
CA TYR A 8 -7.65 -37.00 -27.65
C TYR A 8 -6.96 -38.33 -27.35
N ASP A 9 -7.70 -39.42 -27.51
CA ASP A 9 -7.19 -40.75 -27.19
C ASP A 9 -6.17 -41.23 -28.23
N ALA A 10 -5.17 -41.99 -27.76
CA ALA A 10 -4.18 -42.61 -28.64
C ALA A 10 -4.82 -43.70 -29.50
N VAL A 11 -4.51 -43.71 -30.80
CA VAL A 11 -4.93 -44.75 -31.73
C VAL A 11 -3.72 -45.62 -32.07
N SER A 12 -3.85 -46.94 -31.90
CA SER A 12 -2.73 -47.89 -32.00
C SER A 12 -2.01 -47.93 -33.36
N SER A 13 -2.70 -47.57 -34.44
CA SER A 13 -2.16 -47.50 -35.80
C SER A 13 -1.66 -46.09 -36.18
N ALA A 14 -1.81 -45.11 -35.31
CA ALA A 14 -1.40 -43.73 -35.57
C ALA A 14 0.12 -43.57 -35.47
N VAL A 15 0.70 -42.94 -36.48
CA VAL A 15 2.09 -42.44 -36.44
C VAL A 15 2.10 -40.96 -36.11
N GLN A 16 1.11 -40.22 -36.63
CA GLN A 16 0.89 -38.80 -36.35
C GLN A 16 -0.62 -38.50 -36.31
N TYR A 17 -0.94 -37.32 -35.84
CA TYR A 17 -2.28 -36.75 -35.84
C TYR A 17 -2.26 -35.41 -36.58
N GLU A 18 -3.25 -35.18 -37.43
CA GLU A 18 -3.48 -33.89 -38.08
C GLU A 18 -4.71 -33.26 -37.47
N LEU A 19 -4.53 -32.06 -36.95
CA LEU A 19 -5.58 -31.26 -36.35
C LEU A 19 -5.94 -30.14 -37.31
N GLN A 20 -7.22 -29.81 -37.38
CA GLN A 20 -7.72 -28.64 -38.08
C GLN A 20 -8.54 -27.79 -37.12
N LEU A 21 -8.11 -26.55 -36.90
CA LEU A 21 -8.83 -25.51 -36.18
C LEU A 21 -9.54 -24.62 -37.19
N THR A 22 -10.84 -24.39 -37.00
CA THR A 22 -11.65 -23.45 -37.79
C THR A 22 -12.33 -22.45 -36.87
N CYS A 23 -11.98 -21.19 -37.00
CA CYS A 23 -12.62 -20.04 -36.36
C CYS A 23 -13.25 -19.16 -37.46
N PRO A 24 -14.14 -18.19 -37.15
CA PRO A 24 -14.84 -17.36 -38.13
C PRO A 24 -13.97 -16.74 -39.24
N ASN A 25 -12.72 -16.37 -38.94
CA ASN A 25 -11.80 -15.75 -39.90
C ASN A 25 -10.43 -16.44 -39.98
N ILE A 26 -10.26 -17.59 -39.33
CA ILE A 26 -8.96 -18.27 -39.21
C ILE A 26 -9.18 -19.77 -39.39
N THR A 27 -8.45 -20.37 -40.32
CA THR A 27 -8.33 -21.83 -40.42
C THR A 27 -6.86 -22.19 -40.31
N ARG A 28 -6.52 -23.14 -39.43
CA ARG A 28 -5.14 -23.60 -39.21
C ARG A 28 -5.09 -25.11 -39.15
N SER A 29 -4.08 -25.70 -39.77
CA SER A 29 -3.82 -27.15 -39.73
C SER A 29 -2.44 -27.41 -39.15
N GLU A 30 -2.35 -28.41 -38.29
CA GLU A 30 -1.13 -28.75 -37.53
C GLU A 30 -0.98 -30.26 -37.49
N VAL A 31 0.27 -30.74 -37.47
CA VAL A 31 0.58 -32.17 -37.36
C VAL A 31 1.45 -32.40 -36.13
N THR A 32 1.11 -33.40 -35.32
CA THR A 32 1.83 -33.74 -34.09
C THR A 32 1.88 -35.26 -33.88
N THR A 33 2.85 -35.73 -33.10
CA THR A 33 2.92 -37.12 -32.61
C THR A 33 2.28 -37.29 -31.24
N GLU A 34 2.03 -36.18 -30.53
CA GLU A 34 1.46 -36.16 -29.19
C GLU A 34 -0.06 -36.32 -29.22
N THR A 35 -0.65 -36.79 -28.13
CA THR A 35 -2.12 -36.90 -27.95
C THR A 35 -2.77 -35.62 -27.43
N SER A 36 -2.04 -34.50 -27.47
CA SER A 36 -2.56 -33.18 -27.17
C SER A 36 -1.85 -32.11 -27.98
N TYR A 37 -2.53 -30.99 -28.23
CA TYR A 37 -1.96 -29.85 -28.94
C TYR A 37 -2.60 -28.53 -28.48
N THR A 38 -1.81 -27.45 -28.47
CA THR A 38 -2.29 -26.11 -28.10
C THR A 38 -2.14 -25.12 -29.27
N PHE A 39 -3.26 -24.64 -29.78
CA PHE A 39 -3.32 -23.55 -30.74
C PHE A 39 -3.15 -22.21 -30.03
N SER A 40 -2.02 -21.54 -30.20
CA SER A 40 -1.79 -20.18 -29.69
C SER A 40 -2.26 -19.09 -30.66
N ASN A 41 -2.35 -17.86 -30.15
CA ASN A 41 -2.67 -16.63 -30.92
C ASN A 41 -4.08 -16.64 -31.52
N ILE A 42 -5.03 -17.21 -30.80
CA ILE A 42 -6.44 -17.16 -31.20
C ILE A 42 -7.01 -15.79 -30.79
N PRO A 43 -7.87 -15.15 -31.60
CA PRO A 43 -8.53 -13.91 -31.18
C PRO A 43 -9.44 -14.20 -29.97
N PRO A 44 -9.45 -13.36 -28.92
CA PRO A 44 -10.22 -13.63 -27.70
C PRO A 44 -11.74 -13.64 -27.96
N ASN A 45 -12.50 -14.36 -27.14
CA ASN A 45 -13.96 -14.53 -27.25
C ASN A 45 -14.43 -15.15 -28.57
N THR A 46 -13.57 -15.91 -29.25
CA THR A 46 -13.88 -16.56 -30.53
C THR A 46 -14.33 -17.98 -30.29
N ILE A 47 -15.41 -18.38 -30.96
CA ILE A 47 -15.82 -19.78 -31.09
C ILE A 47 -15.01 -20.38 -32.23
N CYS A 48 -14.38 -21.51 -31.98
CA CYS A 48 -13.72 -22.28 -33.01
C CYS A 48 -14.17 -23.73 -32.92
N SER A 49 -14.06 -24.46 -34.01
CA SER A 49 -14.21 -25.91 -34.03
C SER A 49 -12.86 -26.55 -34.26
N VAL A 50 -12.61 -27.68 -33.59
CA VAL A 50 -11.43 -28.51 -33.81
C VAL A 50 -11.85 -29.91 -34.21
N GLN A 51 -11.21 -30.44 -35.23
CA GLN A 51 -11.30 -31.84 -35.61
C GLN A 51 -9.91 -32.44 -35.74
N VAL A 52 -9.80 -33.73 -35.46
CA VAL A 52 -8.53 -34.47 -35.51
C VAL A 52 -8.69 -35.70 -36.40
N ARG A 53 -7.66 -36.03 -37.17
CA ARG A 53 -7.58 -37.29 -37.91
C ARG A 53 -6.25 -37.98 -37.69
N VAL A 54 -6.24 -39.28 -37.89
CA VAL A 54 -5.06 -40.12 -37.77
C VAL A 54 -4.29 -40.16 -39.08
N LEU A 55 -2.97 -40.06 -38.99
CA LEU A 55 -2.02 -40.34 -40.05
C LEU A 55 -1.30 -41.64 -39.70
N ALA A 56 -1.62 -42.69 -40.44
CA ALA A 56 -1.04 -44.02 -40.26
C ALA A 56 -0.04 -44.32 -41.38
N THR A 57 0.94 -45.17 -41.08
CA THR A 57 1.78 -45.75 -42.15
C THR A 57 1.15 -47.07 -42.60
N VAL A 58 0.93 -47.20 -43.91
CA VAL A 58 0.43 -48.40 -44.56
C VAL A 58 1.58 -49.02 -45.35
N GLY A 59 2.02 -50.19 -44.93
CA GLY A 59 3.22 -50.84 -45.50
C GLY A 59 4.51 -50.12 -45.13
N SER A 60 5.48 -50.06 -46.04
CA SER A 60 6.83 -49.54 -45.76
C SER A 60 7.03 -48.05 -46.03
N THR A 61 6.16 -47.42 -46.84
CA THR A 61 6.37 -46.03 -47.31
C THR A 61 5.11 -45.20 -47.51
N SER A 62 3.90 -45.77 -47.42
CA SER A 62 2.67 -45.05 -47.74
C SER A 62 2.04 -44.44 -46.48
N SER A 63 1.70 -43.15 -46.50
CA SER A 63 0.92 -42.52 -45.44
C SER A 63 -0.56 -42.54 -45.81
N ALA A 64 -1.40 -43.17 -44.98
CA ALA A 64 -2.85 -43.09 -45.09
C ALA A 64 -3.42 -42.10 -44.07
N ARG A 65 -4.49 -41.43 -44.46
CA ARG A 65 -5.25 -40.52 -43.61
C ARG A 65 -6.61 -41.14 -43.33
N SER A 66 -7.03 -41.13 -42.08
CA SER A 66 -8.43 -41.41 -41.75
C SER A 66 -9.33 -40.25 -42.17
N ASP A 67 -10.63 -40.46 -42.09
CA ASP A 67 -11.58 -39.35 -42.00
C ASP A 67 -11.32 -38.53 -40.74
N PHE A 68 -11.75 -37.27 -40.76
CA PHE A 68 -11.73 -36.44 -39.56
C PHE A 68 -12.74 -36.95 -38.53
N SER A 69 -12.40 -36.76 -37.26
CA SER A 69 -13.35 -36.86 -36.16
C SER A 69 -14.52 -35.91 -36.39
N ALA A 70 -15.60 -36.11 -35.64
CA ALA A 70 -16.57 -35.04 -35.44
C ALA A 70 -15.84 -33.77 -34.93
N SER A 71 -16.30 -32.61 -35.39
CA SER A 71 -15.79 -31.33 -34.92
C SER A 71 -16.29 -31.05 -33.51
N VAL A 72 -15.39 -30.70 -32.59
CA VAL A 72 -15.71 -30.25 -31.24
C VAL A 72 -15.62 -28.73 -31.21
N GLU A 73 -16.69 -28.06 -30.79
CA GLU A 73 -16.66 -26.62 -30.58
C GLU A 73 -15.93 -26.27 -29.28
N THR A 74 -15.17 -25.18 -29.31
CA THR A 74 -14.41 -24.68 -28.18
C THR A 74 -14.32 -23.16 -28.28
N THR A 75 -13.96 -22.52 -27.17
CA THR A 75 -13.94 -21.07 -27.05
C THR A 75 -12.60 -20.61 -26.51
N SER A 76 -12.01 -19.58 -27.12
CA SER A 76 -10.91 -18.86 -26.50
C SER A 76 -11.45 -17.84 -25.50
N LEU A 77 -11.06 -17.92 -24.23
CA LEU A 77 -11.47 -16.96 -23.20
C LEU A 77 -10.28 -16.09 -22.75
N PRO A 78 -10.37 -14.76 -22.80
CA PRO A 78 -9.36 -13.89 -22.22
C PRO A 78 -9.51 -13.85 -20.69
N ALA A 79 -8.40 -13.61 -20.00
CA ALA A 79 -8.43 -13.20 -18.60
C ALA A 79 -9.22 -11.86 -18.45
N VAL A 80 -9.79 -11.64 -17.27
CA VAL A 80 -10.53 -10.38 -17.01
C VAL A 80 -9.60 -9.17 -17.11
N THR A 81 -10.15 -8.04 -17.55
CA THR A 81 -9.42 -6.76 -17.62
C THR A 81 -9.98 -5.77 -16.60
N GLY A 82 -9.19 -4.73 -16.26
CA GLY A 82 -9.61 -3.72 -15.29
C GLY A 82 -9.74 -4.22 -13.85
N LEU A 83 -9.18 -5.40 -13.55
CA LEU A 83 -9.21 -6.02 -12.22
C LEU A 83 -8.49 -5.15 -11.20
N ARG A 84 -9.24 -4.68 -10.20
CA ARG A 84 -8.71 -3.82 -9.14
C ARG A 84 -9.55 -3.91 -7.87
N ALA A 85 -8.94 -3.56 -6.74
CA ALA A 85 -9.64 -3.32 -5.50
C ALA A 85 -10.07 -1.84 -5.41
N THR A 86 -11.26 -1.60 -4.90
CA THR A 86 -11.87 -0.29 -4.68
C THR A 86 -12.51 -0.27 -3.30
N SER A 87 -12.77 0.93 -2.76
CA SER A 87 -13.39 1.10 -1.43
C SER A 87 -12.70 0.26 -0.35
N ILE A 88 -11.37 0.17 -0.42
CA ILE A 88 -10.56 -0.58 0.54
C ILE A 88 -10.73 0.09 1.90
N ASN A 89 -11.03 -0.71 2.91
CA ASN A 89 -11.01 -0.31 4.31
C ASN A 89 -10.40 -1.44 5.14
N GLU A 90 -10.47 -1.31 6.47
CA GLU A 90 -9.85 -2.26 7.39
C GLU A 90 -10.57 -3.62 7.52
N THR A 91 -11.84 -3.72 7.13
CA THR A 91 -12.68 -4.93 7.31
C THR A 91 -13.41 -5.39 6.05
N SER A 92 -13.38 -4.59 4.99
CA SER A 92 -14.03 -4.87 3.72
C SER A 92 -13.33 -4.19 2.55
N VAL A 93 -13.61 -4.68 1.35
CA VAL A 93 -13.09 -4.20 0.07
C VAL A 93 -14.09 -4.53 -1.02
N VAL A 94 -14.10 -3.75 -2.10
CA VAL A 94 -14.89 -4.07 -3.30
C VAL A 94 -13.95 -4.39 -4.45
N ILE A 95 -13.96 -5.63 -4.91
CA ILE A 95 -13.21 -6.06 -6.09
C ILE A 95 -14.05 -5.76 -7.32
N VAL A 96 -13.45 -5.11 -8.32
CA VAL A 96 -14.13 -4.80 -9.58
C VAL A 96 -13.31 -5.23 -10.79
N PHE A 97 -13.99 -5.66 -11.85
CA PHE A 97 -13.37 -6.00 -13.13
C PHE A 97 -14.38 -5.89 -14.28
N ASN A 98 -13.88 -5.75 -15.50
CA ASN A 98 -14.71 -5.64 -16.69
C ASN A 98 -15.33 -7.00 -17.05
N PHE A 99 -16.58 -6.99 -17.48
CA PHE A 99 -17.26 -8.18 -17.98
C PHE A 99 -16.57 -8.71 -19.25
N VAL A 100 -16.53 -10.03 -19.38
CA VAL A 100 -16.02 -10.73 -20.55
C VAL A 100 -17.19 -11.28 -21.36
N LYS A 101 -17.21 -10.96 -22.65
CA LYS A 101 -18.26 -11.43 -23.57
C LYS A 101 -18.27 -12.97 -23.60
N ARG A 102 -19.46 -13.57 -23.52
CA ARG A 102 -19.71 -15.04 -23.48
C ARG A 102 -19.32 -15.76 -22.18
N ALA A 103 -18.80 -15.06 -21.17
CA ALA A 103 -18.60 -15.67 -19.85
C ALA A 103 -19.94 -16.08 -19.25
N VAL A 104 -20.13 -17.33 -18.84
CA VAL A 104 -21.35 -17.74 -18.12
C VAL A 104 -21.23 -17.44 -16.63
N SER A 105 -20.02 -17.51 -16.09
CA SER A 105 -19.71 -17.19 -14.71
C SER A 105 -18.23 -16.79 -14.54
N TYR A 106 -17.89 -16.35 -13.33
CA TYR A 106 -16.55 -15.99 -12.92
C TYR A 106 -16.27 -16.65 -11.57
N THR A 107 -15.11 -17.29 -11.46
CA THR A 107 -14.63 -17.86 -10.20
C THR A 107 -13.65 -16.86 -9.59
N VAL A 108 -13.98 -16.35 -8.41
CA VAL A 108 -13.12 -15.44 -7.62
C VAL A 108 -12.61 -16.21 -6.40
N GLN A 109 -11.29 -16.39 -6.33
CA GLN A 109 -10.65 -17.22 -5.32
C GLN A 109 -9.69 -16.42 -4.45
N SER A 110 -9.70 -16.70 -3.14
CA SER A 110 -8.70 -16.24 -2.15
C SER A 110 -8.37 -17.36 -1.18
N GLY A 111 -7.15 -17.91 -1.31
CA GLY A 111 -6.78 -19.14 -0.62
C GLY A 111 -7.69 -20.32 -1.01
N THR A 112 -8.36 -20.92 -0.03
CA THR A 112 -9.35 -22.00 -0.24
C THR A 112 -10.77 -21.48 -0.46
N ASN A 113 -11.02 -20.18 -0.26
CA ASN A 113 -12.34 -19.60 -0.42
C ASN A 113 -12.59 -19.32 -1.90
N ILE A 114 -13.72 -19.79 -2.41
CA ILE A 114 -14.14 -19.63 -3.80
C ILE A 114 -15.54 -19.00 -3.80
N THR A 115 -15.70 -17.95 -4.60
CA THR A 115 -16.98 -17.29 -4.86
C THR A 115 -17.26 -17.32 -6.35
N VAL A 116 -18.48 -17.73 -6.73
CA VAL A 116 -18.89 -17.76 -8.13
C VAL A 116 -19.84 -16.61 -8.41
N LEU A 117 -19.51 -15.80 -9.42
CA LEU A 117 -20.33 -14.69 -9.89
C LEU A 117 -20.95 -15.03 -11.23
N THR A 118 -22.20 -14.64 -11.45
CA THR A 118 -22.89 -14.78 -12.74
C THR A 118 -23.07 -13.41 -13.40
N GLN A 119 -23.43 -13.41 -14.68
CA GLN A 119 -23.67 -12.17 -15.44
C GLN A 119 -24.81 -11.30 -14.88
N ASN A 120 -25.64 -11.82 -13.99
CA ASN A 120 -26.74 -11.05 -13.38
C ASN A 120 -26.25 -9.87 -12.54
N ASN A 121 -24.97 -9.87 -12.15
CA ASN A 121 -24.36 -8.81 -11.34
C ASN A 121 -23.59 -7.77 -12.16
N VAL A 122 -23.70 -7.79 -13.50
CA VAL A 122 -23.01 -6.84 -14.39
C VAL A 122 -23.77 -5.51 -14.42
N VAL A 123 -23.12 -4.44 -13.96
CA VAL A 123 -23.63 -3.08 -14.05
C VAL A 123 -22.74 -2.27 -14.97
N SER A 124 -23.29 -1.80 -16.10
CA SER A 124 -22.55 -1.00 -17.09
C SER A 124 -21.27 -1.66 -17.61
N GLY A 125 -21.29 -2.99 -17.79
CA GLY A 125 -20.13 -3.76 -18.27
C GLY A 125 -19.04 -4.03 -17.22
N VAL A 126 -19.31 -3.72 -15.95
CA VAL A 126 -18.41 -3.98 -14.81
C VAL A 126 -19.09 -4.93 -13.82
N LEU A 127 -18.33 -5.88 -13.30
CA LEU A 127 -18.72 -6.71 -12.16
C LEU A 127 -18.08 -6.15 -10.89
N SER A 128 -18.84 -6.19 -9.79
CA SER A 128 -18.39 -5.77 -8.46
C SER A 128 -18.69 -6.87 -7.45
N LEU A 129 -17.69 -7.20 -6.65
CA LEU A 129 -17.79 -8.15 -5.54
C LEU A 129 -17.43 -7.45 -4.24
N PRO A 130 -18.40 -7.14 -3.37
CA PRO A 130 -18.10 -6.76 -1.99
C PRO A 130 -17.53 -7.97 -1.25
N VAL A 131 -16.43 -7.77 -0.56
CA VAL A 131 -15.77 -8.75 0.30
C VAL A 131 -15.73 -8.17 1.70
N GLU A 132 -16.24 -8.91 2.67
CA GLU A 132 -16.20 -8.57 4.10
C GLU A 132 -15.26 -9.52 4.85
N GLY A 133 -14.88 -9.15 6.06
CA GLY A 133 -14.04 -9.97 6.94
C GLY A 133 -12.56 -9.99 6.56
N VAL A 134 -12.09 -9.02 5.76
CA VAL A 134 -10.65 -8.82 5.58
C VAL A 134 -10.04 -8.24 6.86
N SER A 135 -8.76 -8.49 7.08
CA SER A 135 -8.01 -7.98 8.23
C SER A 135 -7.26 -6.72 7.81
N ARG A 136 -7.15 -5.74 8.72
CA ARG A 136 -6.36 -4.51 8.52
C ARG A 136 -4.89 -4.79 8.20
N SER A 137 -4.23 -3.88 7.50
CA SER A 137 -2.78 -3.94 7.19
C SER A 137 -2.32 -5.29 6.62
N THR A 138 -3.22 -6.02 5.97
CA THR A 138 -3.00 -7.39 5.51
C THR A 138 -3.04 -7.42 4.00
N THR A 139 -2.05 -8.09 3.41
CA THR A 139 -1.97 -8.24 1.95
C THR A 139 -2.75 -9.47 1.52
N TYR A 140 -3.72 -9.28 0.64
CA TYR A 140 -4.53 -10.33 0.05
C TYR A 140 -4.15 -10.56 -1.41
N THR A 141 -4.24 -11.82 -1.83
CA THR A 141 -4.12 -12.22 -3.23
C THR A 141 -5.43 -12.86 -3.67
N TYR A 142 -6.02 -12.32 -4.74
CA TYR A 142 -7.20 -12.88 -5.38
C TYR A 142 -6.89 -13.32 -6.81
N LEU A 143 -7.47 -14.44 -7.21
CA LEU A 143 -7.43 -14.94 -8.58
C LEU A 143 -8.85 -14.91 -9.16
N VAL A 144 -8.99 -14.38 -10.37
CA VAL A 144 -10.26 -14.35 -11.09
C VAL A 144 -10.14 -15.14 -12.38
N VAL A 145 -10.97 -16.16 -12.51
CA VAL A 145 -11.05 -17.04 -13.69
C VAL A 145 -12.40 -16.83 -14.37
N VAL A 146 -12.37 -16.67 -15.68
CA VAL A 146 -13.58 -16.59 -16.50
C VAL A 146 -13.99 -18.00 -16.89
N VAL A 147 -15.27 -18.34 -16.70
CA VAL A 147 -15.83 -19.61 -17.13
C VAL A 147 -16.82 -19.35 -18.27
N ALA A 148 -16.70 -20.10 -19.36
CA ALA A 148 -17.72 -20.15 -20.41
C ALA A 148 -18.11 -21.59 -20.70
N THR A 149 -19.28 -21.77 -21.29
CA THR A 149 -19.77 -23.07 -21.72
C THR A 149 -19.79 -23.11 -23.25
N ASP A 150 -19.33 -24.22 -23.84
CA ASP A 150 -19.51 -24.47 -25.27
C ASP A 150 -20.94 -24.95 -25.60
N VAL A 151 -21.20 -25.24 -26.87
CA VAL A 151 -22.53 -25.70 -27.34
C VAL A 151 -22.90 -27.09 -26.81
N ASP A 152 -21.91 -27.89 -26.42
CA ASP A 152 -22.10 -29.24 -25.87
C ASP A 152 -22.28 -29.22 -24.33
N GLY A 153 -22.26 -28.04 -23.71
CA GLY A 153 -22.44 -27.88 -22.27
C GLY A 153 -21.15 -28.03 -21.46
N LYS A 154 -19.98 -28.18 -22.09
CA LYS A 154 -18.70 -28.32 -21.40
C LYS A 154 -18.11 -26.95 -21.05
N GLN A 155 -17.55 -26.88 -19.85
CA GLN A 155 -16.95 -25.65 -19.32
C GLN A 155 -15.50 -25.49 -19.80
N HIS A 156 -15.16 -24.24 -20.10
CA HIS A 156 -13.84 -23.78 -20.47
C HIS A 156 -13.44 -22.62 -19.56
N GLU A 157 -12.17 -22.57 -19.19
CA GLU A 157 -11.63 -21.57 -18.27
C GLU A 157 -10.58 -20.69 -18.95
N SER A 158 -10.53 -19.42 -18.57
CA SER A 158 -9.41 -18.54 -18.94
C SER A 158 -8.19 -18.78 -18.06
N GLU A 159 -7.04 -18.25 -18.47
CA GLU A 159 -5.93 -18.06 -17.54
C GLU A 159 -6.35 -17.17 -16.35
N PRO A 160 -5.88 -17.42 -15.11
CA PRO A 160 -6.25 -16.61 -13.96
C PRO A 160 -5.69 -15.19 -14.01
N ALA A 161 -6.55 -14.19 -13.79
CA ALA A 161 -6.11 -12.83 -13.53
C ALA A 161 -5.79 -12.65 -12.04
N LYS A 162 -4.60 -12.17 -11.71
CA LYS A 162 -4.14 -11.98 -10.33
C LYS A 162 -4.31 -10.54 -9.86
N LEU A 163 -4.93 -10.38 -8.69
CA LEU A 163 -5.04 -9.12 -7.95
C LEU A 163 -4.30 -9.26 -6.62
N VAL A 164 -3.47 -8.27 -6.28
CA VAL A 164 -2.84 -8.15 -4.98
C VAL A 164 -3.13 -6.76 -4.44
N PHE A 165 -3.63 -6.67 -3.21
CA PHE A 165 -3.85 -5.41 -2.52
C PHE A 165 -3.60 -5.57 -1.02
N THR A 166 -3.33 -4.46 -0.35
CA THR A 166 -3.20 -4.39 1.11
C THR A 166 -4.36 -3.55 1.64
N THR A 167 -5.02 -4.04 2.68
CA THR A 167 -6.10 -3.32 3.37
C THR A 167 -5.57 -2.10 4.11
N ASP A 168 -6.47 -1.16 4.41
CA ASP A 168 -6.11 0.01 5.21
C ASP A 168 -5.67 -0.40 6.62
N GLY A 169 -4.68 0.33 7.10
CA GLY A 169 -4.20 0.26 8.48
C GLY A 169 -4.68 1.43 9.32
N LEU A 170 -4.30 1.42 10.60
CA LEU A 170 -4.58 2.48 11.56
C LEU A 170 -3.91 3.81 11.17
N CYS A 171 -2.81 3.75 10.42
CA CYS A 171 -2.11 4.93 9.91
C CYS A 171 -2.50 5.32 8.48
N ARG A 172 -3.66 4.87 7.97
CA ARG A 172 -4.19 5.33 6.66
C ARG A 172 -4.29 6.86 6.61
N VAL A 173 -4.68 7.47 7.72
CA VAL A 173 -4.58 8.92 7.95
C VAL A 173 -3.56 9.16 9.06
N ASN A 174 -2.72 10.18 8.90
CA ASN A 174 -1.79 10.55 9.95
C ASN A 174 -2.57 11.21 11.10
N LEU A 175 -2.67 10.48 12.22
CA LEU A 175 -3.34 10.92 13.45
C LEU A 175 -2.42 11.74 14.37
N CYS A 176 -1.13 11.81 14.07
CA CYS A 176 -0.14 12.52 14.86
C CYS A 176 -0.17 14.02 14.56
N LEU A 177 -0.21 14.84 15.60
CA LEU A 177 -0.18 16.30 15.52
C LEU A 177 1.25 16.82 15.38
N ASN A 178 1.37 18.12 15.09
CA ASN A 178 2.65 18.84 15.04
C ASN A 178 3.72 18.19 14.14
N GLY A 179 3.28 17.55 13.05
CA GLY A 179 4.17 16.91 12.09
C GLY A 179 4.74 15.56 12.55
N GLY A 180 4.19 14.96 13.61
CA GLY A 180 4.56 13.61 14.04
C GLY A 180 4.29 12.56 12.95
N ILE A 181 5.00 11.44 13.04
CA ILE A 181 4.90 10.34 12.07
C ILE A 181 4.09 9.20 12.69
N CYS A 182 2.95 8.86 12.05
CA CYS A 182 2.17 7.69 12.44
C CYS A 182 2.89 6.41 12.05
N TYR A 183 2.96 5.46 12.98
CA TYR A 183 3.42 4.11 12.71
C TYR A 183 2.41 3.10 13.25
N GLU A 184 2.36 1.93 12.61
CA GLU A 184 1.55 0.80 13.06
C GLU A 184 2.45 -0.39 13.33
N ASN A 185 2.26 -1.03 14.48
CA ASN A 185 2.97 -2.24 14.85
C ASN A 185 1.98 -3.23 15.48
N GLN A 186 1.89 -4.44 14.90
CA GLN A 186 1.03 -5.52 15.38
C GLN A 186 -0.42 -5.09 15.71
N GLY A 187 -1.01 -4.25 14.86
CA GLY A 187 -2.40 -3.79 15.00
C GLY A 187 -2.59 -2.67 16.04
N VAL A 188 -1.51 -2.07 16.54
CA VAL A 188 -1.53 -0.87 17.39
C VAL A 188 -0.87 0.28 16.64
N SER A 189 -1.51 1.46 16.63
CA SER A 189 -0.91 2.69 16.11
C SER A 189 -0.23 3.50 17.21
N GLY A 190 0.80 4.24 16.83
CA GLY A 190 1.48 5.19 17.67
C GLY A 190 2.07 6.34 16.86
N CYS A 191 2.63 7.32 17.57
CA CYS A 191 3.24 8.50 16.98
C CYS A 191 4.71 8.63 17.36
N LEU A 192 5.55 8.83 16.35
CA LEU A 192 6.92 9.32 16.54
C LEU A 192 6.87 10.85 16.52
N CYS A 193 7.06 11.46 17.69
CA CYS A 193 7.02 12.92 17.82
C CYS A 193 8.32 13.56 17.35
N LEU A 194 8.18 14.66 16.62
CA LEU A 194 9.31 15.53 16.30
C LEU A 194 9.83 16.21 17.57
N SER A 195 11.11 16.63 17.54
CA SER A 195 11.75 17.30 18.67
C SER A 195 10.94 18.50 19.16
N GLY A 196 10.79 18.62 20.48
CA GLY A 196 9.97 19.65 21.11
C GLY A 196 8.49 19.29 21.21
N PHE A 197 8.08 18.06 20.86
CA PHE A 197 6.74 17.56 21.08
C PHE A 197 6.72 16.20 21.78
N THR A 198 5.74 16.01 22.65
CA THR A 198 5.48 14.77 23.40
C THR A 198 3.98 14.51 23.49
N GLY A 199 3.60 13.37 24.08
CA GLY A 199 2.21 12.91 24.14
C GLY A 199 1.94 11.75 23.19
N THR A 200 0.78 11.13 23.32
CA THR A 200 0.40 9.97 22.51
C THR A 200 0.14 10.35 21.05
N LEU A 201 -0.28 11.58 20.81
CA LEU A 201 -0.53 12.16 19.49
C LEU A 201 0.40 13.35 19.20
N CYS A 202 1.48 13.52 19.96
CA CYS A 202 2.39 14.68 19.86
C CYS A 202 1.69 16.03 20.09
N GLU A 203 0.66 16.03 20.93
CA GLU A 203 -0.17 17.19 21.24
C GLU A 203 0.50 18.18 22.20
N ASN A 204 1.47 17.72 22.99
CA ASN A 204 2.13 18.55 24.00
C ASN A 204 3.42 19.12 23.43
N SER A 205 3.66 20.41 23.63
CA SER A 205 4.97 21.00 23.42
C SER A 205 5.89 20.61 24.59
N ASP A 206 6.98 19.91 24.29
CA ASP A 206 8.06 19.71 25.24
C ASP A 206 8.89 20.99 25.28
N ILE A 207 8.52 21.89 26.19
CA ILE A 207 9.28 23.12 26.42
C ILE A 207 10.61 22.68 27.01
N ASP A 208 11.63 22.66 26.17
CA ASP A 208 12.97 22.29 26.57
C ASP A 208 13.45 23.23 27.68
N LEU A 209 13.48 22.69 28.91
CA LEU A 209 13.92 23.42 30.10
C LEU A 209 15.36 23.94 29.91
N THR A 210 16.16 23.37 29.01
CA THR A 210 17.50 23.90 28.71
C THR A 210 17.45 25.26 28.02
N LEU A 211 16.41 25.58 27.24
CA LEU A 211 16.22 26.91 26.63
C LEU A 211 15.81 27.94 27.69
N LEU A 212 14.94 27.54 28.63
CA LEU A 212 14.55 28.35 29.78
C LEU A 212 15.75 28.62 30.71
N LEU A 213 16.49 27.58 31.10
CA LEU A 213 17.67 27.73 31.95
C LEU A 213 18.78 28.51 31.24
N GLY A 214 18.95 28.32 29.93
CA GLY A 214 19.97 28.98 29.11
C GLY A 214 19.75 30.47 28.89
N LEU A 215 18.51 30.97 28.95
CA LEU A 215 18.21 32.41 28.80
C LEU A 215 17.83 33.08 30.11
N VAL A 216 17.10 32.40 30.99
CA VAL A 216 16.58 32.97 32.24
C VAL A 216 17.66 33.02 33.33
N ILE A 217 18.52 32.00 33.45
CA ILE A 217 19.59 32.02 34.48
C ILE A 217 20.60 33.14 34.21
N PRO A 218 21.16 33.31 32.99
CA PRO A 218 22.10 34.39 32.74
C PRO A 218 21.47 35.77 32.96
N ALA A 219 20.22 35.97 32.52
CA ALA A 219 19.48 37.20 32.76
C ALA A 219 19.31 37.49 34.26
N CYS A 220 18.95 36.48 35.06
CA CYS A 220 18.84 36.60 36.52
C CYS A 220 20.18 36.93 37.18
N VAL A 221 21.27 36.29 36.77
CA VAL A 221 22.62 36.57 37.32
C VAL A 221 23.06 37.99 36.98
N ILE A 222 22.81 38.47 35.76
CA ILE A 222 23.11 39.85 35.35
C ILE A 222 22.30 40.85 36.18
N LEU A 223 21.00 40.60 36.37
CA LEU A 223 20.12 41.46 37.17
C LEU A 223 20.53 41.49 38.65
N LEU A 224 20.86 40.35 39.24
CA LEU A 224 21.34 40.27 40.62
C LEU A 224 22.69 40.97 40.77
N GLY A 225 23.61 40.78 39.83
CA GLY A 225 24.90 41.48 39.81
C GLY A 225 24.71 43.00 39.74
N ALA A 226 23.84 43.49 38.86
CA ALA A 226 23.52 44.91 38.76
C ALA A 226 22.90 45.46 40.06
N LEU A 227 21.98 44.71 40.69
CA LEU A 227 21.38 45.09 41.96
C LEU A 227 22.43 45.20 43.08
N ILE A 228 23.34 44.22 43.18
CA ILE A 228 24.44 44.25 44.15
C ILE A 228 25.32 45.48 43.93
N VAL A 229 25.67 45.80 42.68
CA VAL A 229 26.46 47.00 42.36
C VAL A 229 25.72 48.28 42.78
N LEU A 230 24.41 48.36 42.56
CA LEU A 230 23.59 49.50 43.00
C LEU A 230 23.55 49.62 44.53
N ILE A 231 23.39 48.51 45.25
CA ILE A 231 23.42 48.48 46.71
C ILE A 231 24.79 48.92 47.23
N LEU A 232 25.89 48.41 46.67
CA LEU A 232 27.25 48.81 47.04
C LEU A 232 27.51 50.29 46.73
N ARG A 233 27.00 50.81 45.61
CA ARG A 233 27.05 52.24 45.29
C ARG A 233 26.29 53.08 46.31
N GLN A 234 25.09 52.67 46.71
CA GLN A 234 24.30 53.36 47.74
C GLN A 234 24.99 53.30 49.11
N TYR A 235 25.55 52.15 49.47
CA TYR A 235 26.31 51.95 50.70
C TYR A 235 27.56 52.85 50.73
N ASN A 236 28.36 52.87 49.66
CA ASN A 236 29.52 53.75 49.56
C ASN A 236 29.14 55.23 49.55
N LYS A 237 28.02 55.61 48.93
CA LYS A 237 27.51 57.00 48.96
C LYS A 237 27.13 57.42 50.39
N LYS A 238 26.48 56.54 51.15
CA LYS A 238 26.20 56.76 52.59
C LYS A 238 27.48 56.81 53.43
N ASN A 239 28.43 55.89 53.22
CA ASN A 239 29.66 55.86 54.01
C ASN A 239 30.57 57.08 53.74
N LYS A 240 30.55 57.61 52.50
CA LYS A 240 31.21 58.87 52.15
C LYS A 240 30.56 60.09 52.83
N PHE A 241 29.26 60.01 53.17
CA PHE A 241 28.56 61.02 53.95
C PHE A 241 28.96 60.95 55.43
N TYR A 242 29.01 59.76 56.04
CA TYR A 242 29.49 59.57 57.43
C TYR A 242 30.93 60.08 57.62
N LYS A 243 31.83 59.81 56.67
CA LYS A 243 33.20 60.32 56.72
C LYS A 243 33.33 61.85 56.64
N HIS A 244 32.30 62.55 56.17
CA HIS A 244 32.31 64.02 56.07
C HIS A 244 31.78 64.68 57.36
N GLU A 245 30.92 63.99 58.11
CA GLU A 245 30.34 64.48 59.37
C GLU A 245 31.32 64.33 60.54
N ASP A 246 32.13 63.25 60.57
CA ASP A 246 33.15 63.03 61.62
C ASP A 246 34.39 63.94 61.48
N VAL A 247 34.69 64.45 60.28
CA VAL A 247 35.84 65.37 60.07
C VAL A 247 35.51 66.81 60.50
N GLN A 248 34.22 67.19 60.52
CA GLN A 248 33.81 68.51 60.99
C GLN A 248 33.88 68.62 62.52
N GLN A 249 33.65 67.54 63.26
CA GLN A 249 33.73 67.55 64.74
C GLN A 249 35.17 67.45 65.29
N LEU A 250 36.14 66.96 64.52
CA LEU A 250 37.53 66.87 64.99
C LEU A 250 38.34 68.18 64.78
N ASN A 251 37.93 69.05 63.86
CA ASN A 251 38.62 70.32 63.60
C ASN A 251 38.27 71.46 64.58
N ASP A 252 37.19 71.33 65.38
CA ASP A 252 36.83 72.34 66.40
C ASP A 252 37.49 72.10 67.77
N CYS A 253 38.28 71.04 67.94
CA CYS A 253 38.87 70.65 69.23
C CYS A 253 40.39 70.91 69.37
N LEU A 254 41.04 71.64 68.44
CA LEU A 254 42.50 71.79 68.42
C LEU A 254 43.05 73.23 68.47
N TYR A 255 42.26 74.21 68.92
CA TYR A 255 42.78 75.54 69.30
C TYR A 255 42.09 76.09 70.57
N PRO A 256 42.68 75.99 71.77
CA PRO A 256 42.32 76.84 72.89
C PRO A 256 43.09 78.16 72.75
N ALA A 257 42.41 79.23 72.31
CA ALA A 257 42.92 80.58 72.50
C ALA A 257 42.61 81.02 73.93
N SER A 258 43.69 81.19 74.70
CA SER A 258 43.75 81.70 76.06
C SER A 258 42.98 83.02 76.27
N ASN A 259 42.19 83.07 77.33
CA ASN A 259 41.67 84.29 77.95
C ASN A 259 42.83 85.15 78.52
N LEU A 260 42.82 86.44 78.21
CA LEU A 260 43.51 87.50 78.96
C LEU A 260 42.43 88.41 79.56
N VAL A 261 42.44 88.51 80.90
CA VAL A 261 41.61 89.37 81.75
C VAL A 261 42.29 90.73 81.92
N HIS A 262 41.49 91.81 82.05
CA HIS A 262 41.65 93.05 82.84
C HIS A 262 40.80 94.16 82.15
N ILE A 263 39.93 94.96 82.78
CA ILE A 263 39.55 95.30 84.17
C ILE A 263 38.03 95.45 84.18
#